data_AF-K1SI14-F1
#
_entry.id   AF-K1SI14-F1
#
_cell.length_a   1.000
_cell.length_b   1.000
_cell.length_c   1.000
_cell.angle_alpha   90.00
_cell.angle_beta   90.00
_cell.angle_gamma   90.00
#
_symmetry.space_group_name_H-M   'P 1'
#
loop_
_entity.id
_entity.type
_entity.pdbx_description
1 polymer ?
#
loop_
_entity_poly.entity_id
_entity_poly.type
_entity_poly.pdbx_seq_one_letter_code
_entity_poly.pdbx_strand_id
1 'polypeptide(L)' 'YDAFKDVGGKLSFALAMLDKENSGFVLNAIHSREGCYTYVKEIVKGESYIVLGEEEKEALRQAVNAHNDIG' A
#
# COMPACT_ATOMS: atom_id res chain seq x y z
N TYR A 1 -3.20 -7.64 -5.85
CA TYR A 1 -3.68 -7.20 -7.17
C TYR A 1 -2.84 -7.84 -8.26
N ASP A 2 -3.25 -7.67 -9.52
CA ASP A 2 -2.49 -8.13 -10.67
C ASP A 2 -1.83 -6.91 -11.33
N ALA A 3 -0.52 -6.74 -11.12
CA ALA A 3 0.24 -5.64 -11.69
C ALA A 3 0.53 -5.86 -13.19
N PHE A 4 0.51 -7.12 -13.65
CA PHE A 4 0.93 -7.50 -14.99
C PHE A 4 0.13 -8.73 -15.45
N LYS A 5 -0.81 -8.52 -16.39
CA LYS A 5 -1.73 -9.56 -16.91
C LYS A 5 -1.06 -10.83 -17.46
N ASP A 6 0.22 -10.76 -17.78
CA ASP A 6 1.00 -11.85 -18.36
C ASP A 6 1.81 -12.67 -17.33
N VAL A 7 1.72 -12.32 -16.04
CA VAL A 7 2.41 -13.02 -14.95
C VAL A 7 1.35 -13.78 -14.16
N GLY A 8 1.39 -15.11 -14.22
CA GLY A 8 0.37 -15.94 -13.57
C GLY A 8 0.34 -15.73 -12.05
N GLY A 9 -0.82 -15.34 -11.52
CA GLY A 9 -1.08 -15.22 -10.08
C GLY A 9 -1.17 -13.77 -9.58
N LYS A 10 -2.16 -13.47 -8.72
CA LYS A 10 -2.36 -12.15 -8.10
C LYS A 10 -1.41 -11.94 -6.90
N LEU A 11 -0.10 -12.04 -7.14
CA LEU A 11 0.93 -12.02 -6.10
C LEU A 11 1.42 -10.61 -5.72
N SER A 12 1.04 -9.59 -6.48
CA SER A 12 1.33 -8.20 -6.12
C SER A 12 0.39 -7.73 -5.01
N PHE A 13 0.82 -6.87 -4.10
CA PHE A 13 -0.03 -6.33 -3.04
C PHE A 13 0.45 -4.97 -2.56
N ALA A 14 -0.48 -4.19 -2.02
CA ALA A 14 -0.19 -2.97 -1.28
C ALA A 14 -0.67 -3.15 0.16
N LEU A 15 0.13 -2.67 1.11
CA LEU A 15 -0.12 -2.77 2.55
C LEU A 15 0.17 -1.41 3.18
N ALA A 16 -0.79 -0.86 3.91
CA ALA A 16 -0.56 0.30 4.75
C ALA A 16 -0.43 -0.15 6.21
N MET A 17 0.61 0.34 6.89
CA MET A 17 0.80 0.14 8.31
C MET A 17 1.03 1.49 8.97
N LEU A 18 0.10 1.87 9.84
CA LEU A 18 0.06 3.17 10.49
C LEU A 18 0.04 3.00 12.01
N ASP A 19 0.55 4.01 12.70
CA ASP A 19 0.36 4.22 14.13
C ASP A 19 -0.97 4.93 14.44
N LYS A 20 -1.20 5.22 15.72
CA LYS A 20 -2.40 5.90 16.22
C LYS A 20 -2.55 7.35 15.74
N GLU A 21 -1.51 7.95 15.17
CA GLU A 21 -1.53 9.29 14.61
C GLU A 21 -1.67 9.26 13.09
N ASN A 22 -2.06 8.10 12.53
CA ASN A 22 -2.13 7.82 11.10
C ASN A 22 -0.80 8.04 10.36
N SER A 23 0.34 7.91 11.06
CA SER A 23 1.67 8.03 10.47
C SER A 23 2.32 6.65 10.35
N GLY A 24 3.17 6.45 9.36
CA GLY A 24 3.77 5.15 9.08
C GLY A 24 4.20 5.02 7.63
N PHE A 25 3.83 3.92 6.98
CA PHE A 25 4.20 3.71 5.59
C PHE A 25 3.19 2.88 4.81
N VAL A 26 3.26 3.03 3.48
CA VAL A 26 2.67 2.09 2.52
C VAL A 26 3.78 1.30 1.85
N LEU A 27 3.65 -0.02 1.87
CA LEU A 27 4.48 -0.99 1.18
C LEU A 27 3.75 -1.44 -0.08
N ASN A 28 4.42 -1.44 -1.22
CA ASN A 28 3.88 -1.96 -2.47
C ASN A 28 4.83 -3.00 -3.06
N ALA A 29 4.42 -4.27 -3.03
CA ALA A 29 5.12 -5.38 -3.62
C ALA A 29 4.55 -5.66 -5.00
N ILE A 30 5.38 -5.49 -6.03
CA ILE A 30 5.05 -5.72 -7.43
C ILE A 30 5.78 -6.99 -7.89
N HIS A 31 5.00 -8.03 -8.16
CA HIS A 31 5.51 -9.29 -8.67
C HIS A 31 5.47 -9.29 -10.19
N SER A 32 6.62 -9.54 -10.83
CA SER A 32 6.77 -9.65 -12.28
C SER A 32 7.58 -10.89 -12.66
N ARG A 33 7.62 -11.24 -13.96
CA ARG A 33 8.49 -12.31 -14.48
C ARG A 33 9.97 -12.04 -14.24
N GLU A 34 10.38 -10.78 -14.28
CA GLU A 34 11.78 -10.36 -14.19
C GLU A 34 12.26 -10.22 -12.74
N GLY A 35 11.34 -10.25 -11.79
CA GLY A 35 11.65 -10.14 -10.37
C GLY A 35 10.49 -9.58 -9.55
N CYS A 36 10.69 -9.57 -8.23
CA CYS A 36 9.80 -8.92 -7.28
C CYS A 36 10.42 -7.58 -6.88
N TYR A 37 9.69 -6.49 -7.11
CA TYR A 37 10.08 -5.16 -6.71
C TYR A 37 9.24 -4.74 -5.50
N THR A 38 9.84 -4.00 -4.58
CA THR A 38 9.16 -3.54 -3.39
C THR A 38 9.47 -2.07 -3.18
N TYR A 39 8.41 -1.28 -3.03
CA TYR A 39 8.48 0.16 -2.81
C TYR A 39 7.90 0.48 -1.45
N VAL A 40 8.50 1.45 -0.78
CA VAL A 40 8.00 2.00 0.48
C VAL A 40 7.81 3.49 0.31
N LYS A 41 6.65 3.98 0.73
CA LYS A 41 6.33 5.41 0.77
C LYS A 41 5.92 5.79 2.17
N GLU A 42 6.53 6.85 2.68
CA GLU A 42 6.20 7.40 3.98
C GLU A 42 4.80 8.02 3.97
N ILE A 43 4.09 7.83 5.08
CA ILE A 43 2.80 8.44 5.38
C ILE A 43 2.94 9.27 6.65
N VAL A 44 2.54 10.54 6.58
CA VAL A 44 2.50 11.44 7.72
C VAL A 44 1.06 11.91 7.88
N LYS A 45 0.46 11.59 9.03
CA LYS A 45 -0.93 11.98 9.38
C LYS A 45 -1.96 11.65 8.29
N GLY A 46 -1.85 10.47 7.67
CA GLY A 46 -2.76 10.00 6.64
C GLY A 46 -2.47 10.53 5.23
N GLU A 47 -1.39 11.29 5.02
CA GLU A 47 -1.01 11.83 3.72
C GLU A 47 0.38 11.35 3.29
N SER A 48 0.62 11.25 1.98
CA SER A 48 1.94 10.97 1.41
C SER A 48 2.43 12.15 0.60
N TYR A 49 3.72 12.49 0.74
CA TYR A 49 4.39 13.49 -0.09
C TYR A 49 4.56 13.04 -1.54
N ILE A 50 4.59 11.74 -1.78
CA ILE A 50 4.74 11.13 -3.11
C ILE A 50 3.36 10.64 -3.56
N VAL A 51 3.07 10.79 -4.86
CA VAL A 51 1.83 10.28 -5.43
C VAL A 51 1.74 8.76 -5.22
N LEU A 52 0.64 8.34 -4.60
CA LEU A 52 0.30 6.92 -4.42
C LEU A 52 -0.38 6.36 -5.67
N GLY A 53 -0.11 5.09 -5.98
CA GLY A 53 -0.90 4.31 -6.94
C GLY A 53 -2.29 3.98 -6.37
N GLU A 54 -3.20 3.48 -7.19
CA GLU A 54 -4.58 3.21 -6.76
C GLU A 54 -4.65 2.16 -5.65
N GLU A 55 -3.86 1.08 -5.76
CA GLU A 55 -3.81 0.03 -4.75
C GLU A 55 -3.19 0.52 -3.43
N GLU A 56 -2.21 1.44 -3.52
CA GLU A 56 -1.59 2.07 -2.34
C GLU A 56 -2.56 3.02 -1.64
N LYS A 57 -3.31 3.84 -2.40
CA LYS A 57 -4.35 4.71 -1.87
C LYS A 57 -5.45 3.91 -1.17
N GLU A 58 -5.87 2.81 -1.77
CA GLU A 58 -6.90 1.96 -1.20
C GLU A 58 -6.42 1.28 0.09
N ALA A 59 -5.19 0.77 0.12
CA ALA A 59 -4.60 0.22 1.35
C ALA A 59 -4.53 1.28 2.46
N LEU A 60 -4.10 2.51 2.13
CA LEU A 60 -4.05 3.63 3.08
C LEU A 60 -5.44 3.96 3.63
N ARG A 61 -6.44 4.07 2.75
CA ARG A 61 -7.83 4.35 3.12
C ARG A 61 -8.39 3.29 4.07
N GLN A 62 -8.12 2.01 3.79
CA GLN A 62 -8.54 0.90 4.65
C GLN A 62 -7.90 0.99 6.04
N ALA A 63 -6.60 1.27 6.13
CA ALA A 63 -5.90 1.40 7.41
C ALA A 63 -6.42 2.58 8.25
N VAL A 64 -6.62 3.75 7.64
CA VAL A 64 -7.17 4.94 8.32
C VAL A 64 -8.59 4.67 8.84
N ASN A 65 -9.43 4.01 8.04
CA ASN A 65 -10.79 3.67 8.46
C ASN A 65 -10.81 2.63 9.58
N ALA A 66 -10.01 1.57 9.47
CA ALA A 66 -9.90 0.55 10.52
C ALA A 66 -9.45 1.16 11.85
N HIS A 67 -8.57 2.16 11.84
CA HIS A 67 -8.18 2.88 13.06
C HIS A 67 -9.38 3.59 13.71
N ASN A 68 -10.23 4.25 12.91
CA ASN A 68 -11.40 4.96 13.41
C ASN A 68 -12.46 4.03 14.02
N ASP A 69 -12.55 2.79 13.52
CA ASP A 69 -13.51 1.79 14.02
C ASP A 69 -13.08 1.15 15.36
N ILE A 70 -11.82 1.33 15.77
CA ILE A 70 -11.27 0.79 17.04
C ILE A 70 -11.29 1.86 18.15
N GLY A 71 -11.68 3.10 17.83
CA GLY A 71 -11.74 4.25 18.74
C GLY A 71 -13.02 4.40 19.54
#